data_AF-A0A7J7ZUD9-F1
#
_entry.id   AF-A0A7J7ZUD9-F1
#
_cell.length_a   1.000
_cell.length_b   1.000
_cell.length_c   1.000
_cell.angle_alpha   90.00
_cell.angle_beta   90.00
_cell.angle_gamma   90.00
#
_symmetry.space_group_name_H-M   'P 1'
#
loop_
_entity.id
_entity.type
_entity.pdbx_description
1 polymer ?
#
loop_
_entity_poly.entity_id
_entity_poly.type
_entity_poly.pdbx_seq_one_letter_code
_entity_poly.pdbx_strand_id
1 'polypeptide(L)'
;MTPDGPLLAVQAALKKCFPVVEEQQRLWRSSLSDCPPLLAFPGLQERLRRKQLEAGDAVLDQLGERLAALLKVRDTVSSHVRQVLQIYEQHADAIGIDAVLQASAASPSVADMLEWLQDIERHYQSSYLKRKYLLSSIDWGDLAGIQALPTAWDRISEDEHQDLVPDILLNVSFSLEE
;
A
#
# COMPACT_ATOMS: atom_id res chain seq x y z
N MET A 1 -0.24 -14.93 -9.47
CA MET A 1 -0.89 -13.64 -9.13
C MET A 1 0.15 -12.81 -8.44
N THR A 2 0.65 -11.76 -9.09
CA THR A 2 1.64 -10.86 -8.49
C THR A 2 0.99 -10.12 -7.31
N PRO A 3 1.61 -10.12 -6.12
CA PRO A 3 1.04 -9.52 -4.91
C PRO A 3 0.75 -8.01 -5.07
N ASP A 4 1.42 -7.33 -6.02
CA ASP A 4 1.27 -5.89 -6.27
C ASP A 4 0.22 -5.48 -7.30
N GLY A 5 -0.41 -6.42 -8.02
CA GLY A 5 -1.44 -6.11 -9.03
C GLY A 5 -2.54 -5.14 -8.54
N PRO A 6 -3.07 -5.29 -7.31
CA PRO A 6 -4.06 -4.37 -6.75
C PRO A 6 -3.50 -2.99 -6.41
N LEU A 7 -2.25 -2.88 -5.97
CA LEU A 7 -1.60 -1.61 -5.61
C LEU A 7 -1.25 -0.80 -6.87
N LEU A 8 -0.77 -1.45 -7.92
CA LEU A 8 -0.52 -0.84 -9.22
C LEU A 8 -1.82 -0.33 -9.86
N ALA A 9 -2.91 -1.07 -9.72
CA ALA A 9 -4.22 -0.60 -10.16
C ALA A 9 -4.70 0.63 -9.38
N VAL A 10 -4.24 0.85 -8.14
CA VAL A 10 -4.63 2.02 -7.31
C VAL A 10 -3.88 3.20 -7.86
N GLN A 11 -2.58 3.01 -7.99
CA GLN A 11 -1.67 4.01 -8.52
C GLN A 11 -2.15 4.49 -9.90
N ALA A 12 -2.57 3.58 -10.77
CA ALA A 12 -3.14 3.91 -12.06
C ALA A 12 -4.47 4.70 -11.94
N ALA A 13 -5.36 4.32 -11.02
CA ALA A 13 -6.62 5.04 -10.77
C ALA A 13 -6.37 6.45 -10.22
N LEU A 14 -5.48 6.59 -9.23
CA LEU A 14 -5.05 7.88 -8.69
C LEU A 14 -4.43 8.77 -9.78
N LYS A 15 -3.51 8.22 -10.59
CA LYS A 15 -2.87 8.94 -11.71
C LYS A 15 -3.84 9.32 -12.82
N LYS A 16 -4.93 8.58 -13.01
CA LYS A 16 -5.95 8.88 -14.03
C LYS A 16 -6.96 9.91 -13.56
N CYS A 17 -7.41 9.81 -12.32
CA CYS A 17 -8.50 10.64 -11.80
C CYS A 17 -8.03 12.03 -11.37
N PHE A 18 -6.88 12.15 -10.72
CA PHE A 18 -6.47 13.40 -10.07
C PHE A 18 -6.00 14.50 -11.03
N PRO A 19 -5.21 14.24 -12.09
CA PRO A 19 -4.81 15.28 -13.06
C PRO A 19 -5.99 15.81 -13.87
N VAL A 20 -6.98 14.95 -14.15
CA VAL A 20 -8.21 15.36 -14.84
C VAL A 20 -9.03 16.28 -13.94
N VAL A 21 -9.12 15.97 -12.66
CA VAL A 21 -9.79 16.83 -11.67
C VAL A 21 -9.07 18.17 -11.51
N GLU A 22 -7.74 18.17 -11.51
CA GLU A 22 -6.90 19.38 -11.42
C GLU A 22 -7.05 20.29 -12.64
N GLU A 23 -6.90 19.74 -13.84
CA GLU A 23 -7.00 20.49 -15.09
C GLU A 23 -8.42 21.02 -15.30
N GLN A 24 -9.43 20.18 -15.02
CA GLN A 24 -10.81 20.63 -15.04
C GLN A 24 -10.99 21.80 -14.07
N GLN A 25 -10.63 21.67 -12.80
CA GLN A 25 -10.89 22.73 -11.81
C GLN A 25 -10.17 24.05 -12.13
N ARG A 26 -8.94 23.97 -12.67
CA ARG A 26 -8.16 25.12 -13.14
C ARG A 26 -8.83 25.80 -14.32
N LEU A 27 -9.17 25.03 -15.35
CA LEU A 27 -9.88 25.52 -16.54
C LEU A 27 -11.25 26.05 -16.17
N TRP A 28 -11.97 25.45 -15.23
CA TRP A 28 -13.28 25.94 -14.80
C TRP A 28 -13.18 27.26 -14.06
N ARG A 29 -12.23 27.43 -13.14
CA ARG A 29 -12.05 28.72 -12.43
C ARG A 29 -11.73 29.88 -13.37
N SER A 30 -10.92 29.65 -14.40
CA SER A 30 -10.64 30.68 -15.41
C SER A 30 -11.80 30.85 -16.39
N SER A 31 -12.31 29.77 -16.98
CA SER A 31 -13.30 29.83 -18.08
C SER A 31 -14.71 30.22 -17.62
N LEU A 32 -15.13 29.84 -16.41
CA LEU A 32 -16.45 30.19 -15.89
C LEU A 32 -16.55 31.69 -15.57
N SER A 33 -15.42 32.30 -15.19
CA SER A 33 -15.30 33.75 -14.97
C SER A 33 -15.44 34.55 -16.26
N ASP A 34 -15.03 33.96 -17.39
CA ASP A 34 -15.00 34.61 -18.71
C ASP A 34 -16.25 34.30 -19.58
N CYS A 35 -17.22 33.53 -19.09
CA CYS A 35 -18.37 33.07 -19.90
C CYS A 35 -19.74 33.37 -19.22
N PRO A 36 -20.34 34.55 -19.48
CA PRO A 36 -21.63 34.96 -18.92
C PRO A 36 -22.82 33.98 -19.09
N PRO A 37 -22.94 33.22 -20.20
CA PRO A 37 -24.02 32.24 -20.37
C PRO A 37 -23.94 31.05 -19.41
N LEU A 38 -22.72 30.65 -19.00
CA LEU A 38 -22.53 29.57 -18.03
C LEU A 38 -22.83 30.03 -16.60
N LEU A 39 -22.56 31.30 -16.29
CA LEU A 39 -22.95 31.94 -15.03
C LEU A 39 -24.49 32.10 -14.91
N ALA A 40 -25.19 32.19 -16.04
CA ALA A 40 -26.66 32.24 -16.08
C ALA A 40 -27.31 30.87 -15.77
N PHE A 41 -26.53 29.78 -15.69
CA PHE A 41 -27.05 28.45 -15.35
C PHE A 41 -27.03 28.24 -13.82
N PRO A 42 -28.18 28.30 -13.13
CA PRO A 42 -28.21 28.26 -11.67
C PRO A 42 -27.70 26.92 -11.14
N GLY A 43 -26.80 26.98 -10.16
CA GLY A 43 -26.28 25.81 -9.46
C GLY A 43 -25.39 24.89 -10.31
N LEU A 44 -24.89 25.34 -11.47
CA LEU A 44 -23.92 24.57 -12.28
C LEU A 44 -22.68 24.23 -11.45
N GLN A 45 -22.15 25.20 -10.70
CA GLN A 45 -20.99 25.03 -9.84
C GLN A 45 -21.24 23.99 -8.73
N GLU A 46 -22.37 24.06 -8.04
CA GLU A 46 -22.78 23.06 -7.04
C GLU A 46 -22.92 21.65 -7.64
N ARG A 47 -23.51 21.53 -8.83
CA ARG A 47 -23.71 20.24 -9.49
C ARG A 47 -22.38 19.61 -9.92
N LEU A 48 -21.46 20.41 -10.44
CA LEU A 48 -20.12 19.95 -10.82
C LEU A 48 -19.32 19.56 -9.57
N ARG A 49 -19.35 20.37 -8.52
CA ARG A 49 -18.69 20.05 -7.24
C ARG A 49 -19.22 18.73 -6.67
N ARG A 50 -20.53 18.51 -6.73
CA ARG A 50 -21.14 17.24 -6.28
C ARG A 50 -20.64 16.06 -7.10
N LYS A 51 -20.56 16.19 -8.43
CA LYS A 51 -20.03 15.14 -9.30
C LYS A 51 -18.55 14.83 -9.03
N GLN A 52 -17.76 15.85 -8.72
CA GLN A 52 -16.36 15.68 -8.33
C GLN A 52 -16.23 14.95 -6.99
N LEU A 53 -17.04 15.31 -6.00
CA LEU A 53 -17.08 14.62 -4.70
C LEU A 53 -17.52 13.16 -4.86
N GLU A 54 -18.60 12.90 -5.61
CA GLU A 54 -19.08 11.54 -5.91
C GLU A 54 -17.99 10.66 -6.54
N ALA A 55 -17.21 11.22 -7.49
CA ALA A 55 -16.09 10.51 -8.11
C ALA A 55 -14.93 10.28 -7.12
N GLY A 56 -14.67 11.25 -6.24
CA GLY A 56 -13.67 11.15 -5.18
C GLY A 56 -14.00 10.08 -4.15
N ASP A 57 -15.25 10.04 -3.69
CA ASP A 57 -15.76 9.04 -2.75
C ASP A 57 -15.62 7.62 -3.33
N ALA A 58 -15.97 7.43 -4.61
CA ALA A 58 -15.81 6.13 -5.27
C ALA A 58 -14.34 5.66 -5.33
N VAL A 59 -13.38 6.58 -5.45
CA VAL A 59 -11.95 6.25 -5.41
C VAL A 59 -11.51 5.92 -3.99
N LEU A 60 -12.00 6.64 -2.97
CA LEU A 60 -11.74 6.30 -1.57
C LEU A 60 -12.31 4.95 -1.16
N ASP A 61 -13.49 4.58 -1.64
CA ASP A 61 -14.07 3.27 -1.40
C ASP A 61 -13.17 2.16 -1.96
N GLN A 62 -12.68 2.32 -3.19
CA GLN A 62 -11.73 1.38 -3.80
C GLN A 62 -10.40 1.32 -3.03
N LEU A 63 -9.91 2.45 -2.52
CA LEU A 63 -8.73 2.51 -1.67
C LEU A 63 -8.97 1.78 -0.34
N GLY A 64 -10.15 1.95 0.25
CA GLY A 64 -10.57 1.28 1.47
C GLY A 64 -10.65 -0.24 1.32
N GLU A 65 -11.26 -0.74 0.25
CA GLU A 65 -11.32 -2.17 -0.07
C GLU A 65 -9.92 -2.79 -0.18
N ARG A 66 -8.99 -2.08 -0.82
CA ARG A 66 -7.62 -2.57 -1.00
C ARG A 66 -6.79 -2.47 0.25
N LEU A 67 -7.00 -1.43 1.07
CA LEU A 67 -6.42 -1.36 2.40
C LEU A 67 -6.92 -2.52 3.28
N ALA A 68 -8.18 -2.94 3.13
CA ALA A 68 -8.72 -4.12 3.81
C ALA A 68 -8.11 -5.43 3.29
N ALA A 69 -7.84 -5.53 1.97
CA ALA A 69 -7.11 -6.67 1.42
C ALA A 69 -5.66 -6.73 1.96
N LEU A 70 -4.95 -5.60 2.00
CA LEU A 70 -3.60 -5.50 2.55
C LEU A 70 -3.57 -5.83 4.05
N LEU A 71 -4.57 -5.36 4.80
CA LEU A 71 -4.78 -5.71 6.21
C LEU A 71 -4.87 -7.22 6.40
N LYS A 72 -5.65 -7.90 5.55
CA LYS A 72 -5.79 -9.35 5.59
C LYS A 72 -4.47 -10.08 5.30
N VAL A 73 -3.70 -9.60 4.33
CA VAL A 73 -2.36 -10.16 4.02
C VAL A 73 -1.45 -10.00 5.24
N ARG A 74 -1.39 -8.79 5.81
CA ARG A 74 -0.61 -8.50 7.02
C ARG A 74 -1.01 -9.44 8.17
N ASP A 75 -2.29 -9.55 8.49
CA ASP A 75 -2.76 -10.39 9.60
C ASP A 75 -2.43 -11.87 9.38
N THR A 76 -2.54 -12.32 8.14
CA THR A 76 -2.19 -13.68 7.75
C THR A 76 -0.69 -13.93 7.93
N VAL A 77 0.17 -13.05 7.41
CA VAL A 77 1.63 -13.15 7.57
C VAL A 77 2.01 -13.12 9.05
N SER A 78 1.51 -12.15 9.81
CA SER A 78 1.75 -12.06 11.26
C SER A 78 1.34 -13.32 12.01
N SER A 79 0.22 -13.94 11.64
CA SER A 79 -0.21 -15.21 12.22
C SER A 79 0.78 -16.34 11.91
N HIS A 80 1.25 -16.46 10.66
CA HIS A 80 2.19 -17.51 10.26
C HIS A 80 3.56 -17.31 10.92
N VAL A 81 4.10 -16.09 10.89
CA VAL A 81 5.40 -15.77 11.53
C VAL A 81 5.34 -16.08 13.02
N ARG A 82 4.25 -15.71 13.70
CA ARG A 82 4.04 -16.07 15.11
C ARG A 82 4.01 -17.58 15.34
N GLN A 83 3.33 -18.35 14.50
CA GLN A 83 3.28 -19.80 14.63
C GLN A 83 4.67 -20.43 14.48
N VAL A 84 5.45 -19.98 13.49
CA VAL A 84 6.82 -20.48 13.27
C VAL A 84 7.72 -20.14 14.46
N LEU A 85 7.67 -18.90 14.96
CA LEU A 85 8.44 -18.50 16.13
C LEU A 85 8.02 -19.28 17.38
N GLN A 86 6.73 -19.54 17.57
CA GLN A 86 6.25 -20.34 18.70
C GLN A 86 6.76 -21.79 18.63
N ILE A 87 6.78 -22.40 17.44
CA ILE A 87 7.37 -23.73 17.24
C ILE A 87 8.86 -23.70 17.57
N TYR A 88 9.58 -22.68 17.10
CA TYR A 88 10.99 -22.50 17.44
C TYR A 88 11.20 -22.39 18.95
N GLU A 89 10.46 -21.52 19.64
CA GLU A 89 10.55 -21.31 21.09
C GLU A 89 10.30 -22.61 21.87
N GLN A 90 9.38 -23.46 21.42
CA GLN A 90 9.10 -24.76 22.03
C GLN A 90 10.27 -25.75 21.93
N HIS A 91 11.13 -25.61 20.93
CA HIS A 91 12.24 -26.53 20.65
C HIS A 91 13.62 -25.89 20.88
N ALA A 92 13.67 -24.61 21.28
CA ALA A 92 14.89 -23.83 21.39
C ALA A 92 15.90 -24.45 22.38
N ASP A 93 15.41 -24.95 23.52
CA ASP A 93 16.21 -25.60 24.56
C ASP A 93 16.86 -26.91 24.09
N ALA A 94 16.27 -27.57 23.07
CA ALA A 94 16.75 -28.85 22.56
C ALA A 94 17.79 -28.71 21.43
N ILE A 95 17.72 -27.61 20.66
CA ILE A 95 18.56 -27.40 19.47
C ILE A 95 19.89 -26.74 19.84
N GLY A 96 19.91 -25.86 20.85
CA GLY A 96 21.11 -25.12 21.26
C GLY A 96 21.48 -23.99 20.30
N ILE A 97 22.08 -22.92 20.83
CA ILE A 97 22.33 -21.66 20.10
C ILE A 97 23.27 -21.87 18.90
N ASP A 98 24.30 -22.69 19.06
CA ASP A 98 25.31 -22.92 18.00
C ASP A 98 24.71 -23.59 16.76
N ALA A 99 23.74 -24.51 16.94
CA ALA A 99 23.07 -25.17 15.82
C ALA A 99 22.08 -24.23 15.10
N VAL A 100 21.46 -23.29 15.82
CA VAL A 100 20.53 -22.30 15.24
C VAL A 100 21.26 -21.28 14.36
N LEU A 101 22.49 -20.93 14.71
CA LEU A 101 23.34 -19.99 13.98
C LEU A 101 24.16 -20.65 12.85
N GLN A 102 24.12 -21.98 12.75
CA GLN A 102 24.94 -22.71 11.79
C GLN A 102 24.33 -22.62 10.39
N ALA A 103 24.93 -21.77 9.55
CA ALA A 103 24.70 -21.78 8.11
C ALA A 103 25.54 -22.88 7.43
N SER A 104 25.06 -23.40 6.30
CA SER A 104 25.79 -24.31 5.42
C SER A 104 26.16 -23.63 4.11
N ALA A 105 26.90 -24.33 3.24
CA ALA A 105 27.22 -23.83 1.90
C ALA A 105 25.99 -23.70 0.98
N ALA A 106 24.89 -24.40 1.30
CA ALA A 106 23.68 -24.47 0.47
C ALA A 106 22.40 -23.97 1.19
N SER A 107 22.44 -23.79 2.51
CA SER A 107 21.30 -23.36 3.31
C SER A 107 21.69 -22.30 4.34
N PRO A 108 20.87 -21.24 4.51
CA PRO A 108 21.04 -20.25 5.55
C PRO A 108 20.75 -20.87 6.92
N SER A 109 21.14 -20.17 7.99
CA SER A 109 20.86 -20.66 9.34
C SER A 109 19.37 -20.51 9.68
N VAL A 110 18.92 -21.22 10.73
CA VAL A 110 17.55 -21.07 11.24
C VAL A 110 17.32 -19.63 11.74
N ALA A 111 18.34 -19.01 12.34
CA ALA A 111 18.28 -17.60 12.75
C ALA A 111 18.01 -16.66 11.55
N ASP A 112 18.73 -16.85 10.45
CA ASP A 112 18.56 -16.02 9.24
C ASP A 112 17.15 -16.19 8.66
N MET A 113 16.65 -17.44 8.57
CA MET A 113 15.29 -17.68 8.07
C MET A 113 14.21 -17.03 8.95
N LEU A 114 14.38 -17.08 10.28
CA LEU A 114 13.47 -16.44 11.23
C LEU A 114 13.55 -14.91 11.16
N GLU A 115 14.73 -14.36 10.91
CA GLU A 115 14.92 -12.93 10.67
C GLU A 115 14.19 -12.51 9.39
N TRP A 116 14.38 -13.24 8.29
CA TRP A 116 13.72 -12.93 7.03
C TRP A 116 12.19 -13.00 7.11
N LEU A 117 11.64 -13.98 7.83
CA LEU A 117 10.20 -14.05 8.10
C LEU A 117 9.69 -12.82 8.84
N GLN A 118 10.44 -12.33 9.83
CA GLN A 118 10.10 -11.09 10.55
C GLN A 118 10.25 -9.86 9.65
N ASP A 119 11.20 -9.84 8.72
CA ASP A 119 11.34 -8.74 7.76
C ASP A 119 10.15 -8.67 6.80
N ILE A 120 9.61 -9.80 6.37
CA ILE A 120 8.35 -9.85 5.61
C ILE A 120 7.19 -9.30 6.46
N GLU A 121 7.09 -9.69 7.74
CA GLU A 121 6.07 -9.15 8.65
C GLU A 121 6.18 -7.62 8.79
N ARG A 122 7.39 -7.11 9.06
CA ARG A 122 7.68 -5.68 9.17
C ARG A 122 7.31 -4.92 7.90
N HIS A 123 7.61 -5.51 6.73
CA HIS A 123 7.26 -4.94 5.44
C HIS A 123 5.75 -4.72 5.31
N TYR A 124 4.93 -5.75 5.51
CA TYR A 124 3.47 -5.61 5.39
C TYR A 124 2.86 -4.72 6.48
N GLN A 125 3.42 -4.74 7.69
CA GLN A 125 2.97 -3.85 8.77
C GLN A 125 3.25 -2.37 8.44
N SER A 126 4.47 -2.06 8.00
CA SER A 126 4.89 -0.72 7.59
C SER A 126 4.04 -0.22 6.41
N SER A 127 3.87 -1.07 5.40
CA SER A 127 3.07 -0.81 4.20
C SER A 127 1.62 -0.45 4.52
N TYR A 128 0.99 -1.23 5.40
CA TYR A 128 -0.37 -0.99 5.86
C TYR A 128 -0.48 0.32 6.64
N LEU A 129 0.43 0.58 7.60
CA LEU A 129 0.36 1.75 8.45
C LEU A 129 0.58 3.05 7.67
N LYS A 130 1.57 3.09 6.76
CA LYS A 130 1.84 4.26 5.91
C LYS A 130 0.62 4.61 5.06
N ARG A 131 0.02 3.63 4.39
CA ARG A 131 -1.17 3.83 3.54
C ARG A 131 -2.42 4.17 4.36
N LYS A 132 -2.64 3.53 5.49
CA LYS A 132 -3.74 3.87 6.41
C LYS A 132 -3.62 5.31 6.90
N TYR A 133 -2.43 5.72 7.31
CA TYR A 133 -2.17 7.08 7.79
C TYR A 133 -2.45 8.11 6.70
N LEU A 134 -1.90 7.90 5.49
CA LEU A 134 -2.12 8.76 4.34
C LEU A 134 -3.62 8.95 4.04
N LEU A 135 -4.39 7.85 4.04
CA LEU A 135 -5.83 7.90 3.78
C LEU A 135 -6.61 8.58 4.92
N SER A 136 -6.18 8.40 6.17
CA SER A 136 -6.81 9.06 7.32
C SER A 136 -6.53 10.56 7.40
N SER A 137 -5.46 11.04 6.75
CA SER A 137 -5.10 12.46 6.70
C SER A 137 -5.80 13.26 5.60
N ILE A 138 -6.65 12.62 4.79
CA ILE A 138 -7.34 13.30 3.68
C ILE A 138 -8.44 14.21 4.22
N ASP A 139 -8.32 15.51 3.91
CA ASP A 139 -9.40 16.47 4.03
C ASP A 139 -9.85 16.91 2.63
N TRP A 140 -11.11 16.65 2.29
CA TRP A 140 -11.73 17.08 1.02
C TRP A 140 -11.83 18.60 0.87
N GLY A 141 -11.66 19.34 1.97
CA GLY A 141 -11.53 20.79 1.99
C GLY A 141 -10.14 21.30 1.57
N ASP A 142 -9.10 20.46 1.71
CA ASP A 142 -7.73 20.80 1.35
C ASP A 142 -7.36 20.25 -0.03
N LEU A 143 -7.53 21.10 -1.03
CA LEU A 143 -7.21 20.75 -2.41
C LEU A 143 -5.74 20.39 -2.62
N ALA A 144 -4.82 21.00 -1.86
CA ALA A 144 -3.39 20.70 -1.99
C ALA A 144 -3.07 19.30 -1.46
N GLY A 145 -3.66 18.90 -0.34
CA GLY A 145 -3.55 17.55 0.21
C GLY A 145 -4.11 16.48 -0.73
N ILE A 146 -5.27 16.74 -1.35
CA ILE A 146 -5.88 15.87 -2.37
C ILE A 146 -4.94 15.74 -3.58
N GLN A 147 -4.38 16.85 -4.08
CA GLN A 147 -3.46 16.84 -5.22
C GLN A 147 -2.14 16.11 -4.92
N ALA A 148 -1.65 16.17 -3.69
CA ALA A 148 -0.42 15.50 -3.29
C ALA A 148 -0.61 13.98 -3.09
N LEU A 149 -1.84 13.48 -3.01
CA LEU A 149 -2.15 12.09 -2.69
C LEU A 149 -1.49 11.07 -3.64
N PRO A 150 -1.54 11.21 -4.97
CA PRO A 150 -0.90 10.26 -5.87
C PRO A 150 0.63 10.22 -5.67
N THR A 151 1.26 11.38 -5.47
CA THR A 151 2.70 11.48 -5.24
C THR A 151 3.09 10.91 -3.87
N ALA A 152 2.28 11.14 -2.83
CA ALA A 152 2.50 10.57 -1.51
C ALA A 152 2.36 9.03 -1.54
N TRP A 153 1.40 8.52 -2.31
CA TRP A 153 1.21 7.09 -2.51
C TRP A 153 2.38 6.44 -3.27
N ASP A 154 2.90 7.12 -4.30
CA ASP A 154 4.07 6.68 -5.07
C ASP A 154 5.31 6.57 -4.17
N ARG A 155 5.57 7.60 -3.34
CA ARG A 155 6.71 7.59 -2.41
C ARG A 155 6.67 6.44 -1.42
N ILE A 156 5.48 6.05 -0.95
CA ILE A 156 5.34 4.87 -0.07
C ILE A 156 5.73 3.59 -0.83
N SER A 157 5.38 3.50 -2.12
CA SER A 157 5.64 2.32 -2.96
C SER A 157 7.08 2.26 -3.49
N GLU A 158 7.77 3.40 -3.59
CA GLU A 158 9.19 3.50 -3.95
C GLU A 158 10.11 3.19 -2.75
N ASP A 159 9.70 3.58 -1.54
CA ASP A 159 10.40 3.25 -0.30
C ASP A 159 10.25 1.77 0.09
N GLU A 160 9.27 1.09 -0.51
CA GLU A 160 9.07 -0.35 -0.39
C GLU A 160 9.97 -1.09 -1.39
N HIS A 161 10.83 -1.97 -0.87
CA HIS A 161 11.60 -2.90 -1.69
C HIS A 161 10.63 -3.94 -2.27
N GLN A 162 10.16 -3.70 -3.50
CA GLN A 162 9.14 -4.52 -4.18
C GLN A 162 9.58 -5.99 -4.33
N ASP A 163 10.89 -6.22 -4.39
CA ASP A 163 11.48 -7.55 -4.54
C ASP A 163 11.77 -8.25 -3.20
N LEU A 164 11.63 -7.57 -2.04
CA LEU A 164 11.97 -8.13 -0.72
C LEU A 164 11.27 -9.46 -0.44
N VAL A 165 9.94 -9.49 -0.60
CA VAL A 165 9.13 -10.68 -0.32
C VAL A 165 9.44 -11.81 -1.31
N PRO A 166 9.42 -11.61 -2.64
CA PRO A 166 9.77 -12.69 -3.57
C PRO A 166 11.22 -13.16 -3.44
N ASP A 167 12.19 -12.27 -3.17
CA ASP A 167 13.60 -12.64 -2.99
C ASP A 167 13.80 -13.50 -1.74
N ILE A 168 13.18 -13.12 -0.62
CA ILE A 168 13.21 -13.93 0.61
C ILE A 168 12.54 -15.28 0.37
N LEU A 169 11.36 -15.31 -0.24
CA LEU A 169 10.65 -16.57 -0.49
C LEU A 169 11.44 -17.49 -1.43
N LEU A 170 12.10 -16.92 -2.45
CA LEU A 170 12.94 -17.67 -3.39
C LEU A 170 14.15 -18.29 -2.67
N ASN A 171 14.83 -17.51 -1.82
CA ASN A 171 15.95 -18.01 -1.00
C ASN A 171 15.50 -19.13 -0.06
N VAL A 172 14.37 -18.98 0.62
CA VAL A 172 13.82 -20.03 1.50
C VAL A 172 13.44 -21.27 0.71
N SER A 173 12.78 -21.13 -0.44
CA SER A 173 12.40 -22.29 -1.26
C SER A 173 13.61 -23.07 -1.79
N PHE A 174 14.64 -22.37 -2.27
CA PHE A 174 15.86 -22.99 -2.76
C PHE A 174 16.55 -23.81 -1.65
N SER A 175 16.56 -23.29 -0.43
CA SER A 175 17.20 -23.95 0.71
C SER A 175 16.38 -25.08 1.35
N LEU A 176 15.13 -25.29 0.95
CA LEU A 176 14.27 -26.38 1.43
C LEU A 176 14.11 -27.53 0.42
N GLU A 177 14.67 -27.39 -0.79
CA GLU A 177 14.62 -28.40 -1.85
C GLU A 177 15.83 -29.38 -1.84
N GLU A 178 16.80 -29.20 -0.95
CA GLU A 178 17.90 -30.16 -0.64
C GLU A 178 17.65 -30.95 0.66
#